data_AF-A0A353FJS4-F1
#
_entry.id   AF-A0A353FJS4-F1
#
_cell.length_a   1.000
_cell.length_b   1.000
_cell.length_c   1.000
_cell.angle_alpha   90.00
_cell.angle_beta   90.00
_cell.angle_gamma   90.00
#
_symmetry.space_group_name_H-M   'P 1'
#
loop_
_entity.id
_entity.type
_entity.pdbx_description
1 polymer ?
#
loop_
_entity_poly.entity_id
_entity_poly.type
_entity_poly.pdbx_seq_one_letter_code
_entity_poly.pdbx_strand_id
1 'polypeptide(L)'
;WPSEHPSRIVSWLREREEMELAHAISAHYTKWGVAHESLLDKALVACDELTGFISACALVRPEGIATMKPKSVLKKLRDKRFAAGVERDEVHAGCALLGVDIGDHVQFLIDALRPHAAELGLGPR
;
A
#
# COMPACT_ATOMS: atom_id res chain seq x y z
N TRP A 1 -4.61 18.20 6.91
CA TRP A 1 -5.90 18.54 6.28
C TRP A 1 -6.64 17.28 5.83
N PRO A 2 -7.23 16.49 6.75
CA PRO A 2 -7.94 15.26 6.36
C PRO A 2 -9.15 15.51 5.45
N SER A 3 -9.83 16.64 5.63
CA SER A 3 -10.99 17.04 4.82
C SER A 3 -10.65 17.46 3.39
N GLU A 4 -9.37 17.68 3.07
CA GLU A 4 -8.89 18.08 1.74
C GLU A 4 -8.10 16.96 1.05
N HIS A 5 -8.13 15.74 1.59
CA HIS A 5 -7.47 14.60 0.99
C HIS A 5 -8.33 14.01 -0.15
N PRO A 6 -7.77 13.75 -1.35
CA PRO A 6 -6.41 14.05 -1.81
C PRO A 6 -6.30 15.39 -2.57
N SER A 7 -7.40 16.15 -2.69
CA SER A 7 -7.52 17.30 -3.60
C SER A 7 -6.41 18.33 -3.43
N ARG A 8 -5.93 18.55 -2.20
CA ARG A 8 -4.83 19.49 -1.93
C ARG A 8 -3.53 19.13 -2.65
N ILE A 9 -3.07 17.88 -2.54
CA ILE A 9 -1.81 17.46 -3.18
C ILE A 9 -1.97 17.33 -4.69
N VAL A 10 -3.16 16.94 -5.15
CA VAL A 10 -3.49 16.89 -6.58
C VAL A 10 -3.40 18.28 -7.19
N SER A 11 -3.97 19.31 -6.57
CA SER A 11 -3.86 20.70 -7.04
C SER A 11 -2.40 21.17 -7.07
N TRP A 12 -1.64 20.90 -6.01
CA TRP A 12 -0.23 21.28 -5.93
C TRP A 12 0.64 20.62 -7.01
N LEU A 13 0.37 19.36 -7.36
CA LEU A 13 1.09 18.66 -8.45
C LEU A 13 0.71 19.23 -9.83
N ARG A 14 -0.57 19.56 -10.04
CA ARG A 14 -1.03 20.19 -11.29
C ARG A 14 -0.39 21.56 -11.52
N GLU A 15 -0.23 22.37 -10.48
CA GLU A 15 0.46 23.67 -10.55
C GLU A 15 1.94 23.54 -10.96
N ARG A 16 2.52 22.34 -10.80
CA ARG A 16 3.90 22.01 -11.17
C ARG A 16 4.00 21.23 -12.47
N GLU A 17 2.89 21.11 -13.20
CA GLU A 17 2.78 20.35 -14.46
C GLU A 17 3.06 18.83 -14.29
N GLU A 18 2.99 18.30 -13.06
CA GLU A 18 3.19 16.89 -12.71
C GLU A 18 1.88 16.09 -12.90
N MET A 19 1.34 16.12 -14.12
CA MET A 19 -0.03 15.65 -14.40
C MET A 19 -0.22 14.15 -14.18
N GLU A 20 0.80 13.33 -14.47
CA GLU A 20 0.76 11.88 -14.27
C GLU A 20 0.68 11.53 -12.78
N LEU A 21 1.52 12.16 -11.95
CA LEU A 21 1.48 11.99 -10.49
C LEU A 21 0.16 12.49 -9.90
N ALA A 22 -0.31 13.66 -10.35
CA ALA A 22 -1.60 14.21 -9.93
C ALA A 22 -2.75 13.24 -10.25
N HIS A 23 -2.73 12.60 -11.42
CA HIS A 23 -3.73 11.62 -11.80
C HIS A 23 -3.68 10.38 -10.90
N ALA A 24 -2.50 9.75 -10.76
CA ALA A 24 -2.35 8.56 -9.93
C ALA A 24 -2.80 8.80 -8.48
N ILE A 25 -2.44 9.95 -7.89
CA ILE A 25 -2.90 10.32 -6.54
C ILE A 25 -4.40 10.65 -6.53
N SER A 26 -4.99 11.16 -7.60
CA SER A 26 -6.46 11.28 -7.65
C SER A 26 -7.17 9.93 -7.78
N ALA A 27 -6.48 8.89 -8.23
CA ALA A 27 -7.02 7.56 -8.47
C ALA A 27 -6.68 6.52 -7.38
N HIS A 28 -5.81 6.81 -6.40
CA HIS A 28 -5.32 5.80 -5.45
C HIS A 28 -6.35 5.23 -4.46
N TYR A 29 -7.62 5.61 -4.56
CA TYR A 29 -8.71 5.01 -3.80
C TYR A 29 -9.88 4.68 -4.72
N THR A 30 -10.19 3.39 -4.83
CA THR A 30 -11.13 2.87 -5.82
C THR A 30 -12.54 3.47 -5.70
N LYS A 31 -12.93 3.95 -4.51
CA LYS A 31 -14.26 4.52 -4.25
C LYS A 31 -14.41 5.98 -4.66
N TRP A 32 -13.35 6.66 -5.09
CA TRP A 32 -13.45 8.02 -5.63
C TRP A 32 -13.93 8.08 -7.08
N GLY A 33 -14.03 6.94 -7.76
CA GLY A 33 -14.60 6.86 -9.11
C GLY A 33 -13.72 7.46 -10.20
N VAL A 34 -12.43 7.67 -9.93
CA VAL A 34 -11.43 8.05 -10.93
C VAL A 34 -10.93 6.79 -11.64
N ALA A 35 -10.71 6.87 -12.95
CA ALA A 35 -10.26 5.73 -13.75
C ALA A 35 -8.81 5.36 -13.42
N HIS A 36 -8.48 4.06 -13.53
CA HIS A 36 -7.12 3.54 -13.35
C HIS A 36 -6.57 3.17 -14.73
N GLU A 37 -5.96 4.14 -15.40
CA GLU A 37 -5.58 4.03 -16.80
C GLU A 37 -4.14 3.55 -16.92
N SER A 38 -3.25 4.22 -16.18
CA SER A 38 -1.81 4.01 -16.23
C SER A 38 -1.36 2.82 -15.37
N LEU A 39 -0.13 2.37 -15.59
CA LEU A 39 0.52 1.41 -14.69
C LEU A 39 0.72 2.03 -13.30
N LEU A 40 1.00 3.32 -13.22
CA LEU A 40 1.23 4.03 -11.96
C LEU A 40 -0.04 4.06 -11.10
N ASP A 41 -1.21 4.35 -11.68
CA ASP A 41 -2.49 4.37 -10.96
C ASP A 41 -2.74 3.02 -10.29
N LYS A 42 -2.60 1.94 -11.08
CA LYS A 42 -2.83 0.55 -10.64
C LYS A 42 -1.82 0.11 -9.59
N ALA A 43 -0.55 0.44 -9.80
CA ALA A 43 0.51 0.10 -8.87
C ALA A 43 0.36 0.84 -7.54
N LEU A 44 -0.08 2.10 -7.56
CA LEU A 44 -0.28 2.89 -6.36
C LEU A 44 -1.37 2.28 -5.46
N VAL A 45 -2.53 1.93 -6.03
CA VAL A 45 -3.60 1.22 -5.30
C VAL A 45 -3.12 -0.12 -4.75
N ALA A 46 -2.37 -0.90 -5.55
CA ALA A 46 -1.85 -2.20 -5.13
C ALA A 46 -0.85 -2.12 -3.97
N CYS A 47 -0.20 -0.97 -3.78
CA CYS A 47 0.86 -0.78 -2.80
C CYS A 47 0.39 -0.06 -1.53
N ASP A 48 -0.46 0.96 -1.65
CA ASP A 48 -0.74 1.92 -0.56
C ASP A 48 -1.19 1.23 0.74
N GLU A 49 -2.34 0.57 0.69
CA GLU A 49 -2.92 -0.12 1.85
C GLU A 49 -2.05 -1.33 2.30
N LEU A 50 -1.52 -2.08 1.34
CA LEU A 50 -0.81 -3.33 1.62
C LEU A 50 0.57 -3.10 2.28
N THR A 51 1.28 -2.04 1.92
CA THR A 51 2.56 -1.67 2.56
C THR A 51 2.36 -1.26 4.01
N GLY A 52 1.29 -0.49 4.31
CA GLY A 52 0.88 -0.17 5.68
C GLY A 52 0.55 -1.43 6.48
N PHE A 53 -0.18 -2.37 5.88
CA PHE A 53 -0.52 -3.65 6.52
C PHE A 53 0.71 -4.53 6.80
N ILE A 54 1.64 -4.62 5.85
CA ILE A 54 2.91 -5.35 6.01
C ILE A 54 3.75 -4.72 7.13
N SER A 55 3.80 -3.39 7.18
CA SER A 55 4.47 -2.66 8.26
C SER A 55 3.86 -2.99 9.62
N ALA A 56 2.52 -2.96 9.74
CA ALA A 56 1.84 -3.37 10.97
C ALA A 56 2.18 -4.81 11.36
N CYS A 57 2.26 -5.74 10.40
CA CYS A 57 2.68 -7.12 10.65
C CYS A 57 4.12 -7.21 11.18
N ALA A 58 5.05 -6.41 10.66
CA ALA A 58 6.42 -6.36 11.14
C ALA A 58 6.52 -5.78 12.56
N LEU A 59 5.78 -4.71 12.87
CA LEU A 59 5.84 -3.98 14.14
C LEU A 59 5.41 -4.80 15.38
N VAL A 60 4.76 -5.95 15.19
CA VAL A 60 4.33 -6.85 16.28
C VAL A 60 5.21 -8.10 16.42
N ARG A 61 6.32 -8.18 15.68
CA ARG A 61 7.23 -9.33 15.67
C ARG A 61 8.60 -8.93 16.23
N PRO A 62 9.25 -9.78 17.07
CA PRO A 62 10.59 -9.47 17.60
C PRO A 62 11.63 -9.23 16.50
N GLU A 63 11.59 -10.02 15.42
CA GLU A 63 12.53 -9.95 14.31
C GLU A 63 12.13 -8.92 13.24
N GLY A 64 11.03 -8.18 13.46
CA GLY A 64 10.51 -7.20 12.50
C GLY A 64 10.25 -7.79 11.11
N ILE A 65 10.66 -7.08 10.06
CA ILE A 65 10.53 -7.52 8.67
C ILE A 65 11.58 -8.55 8.24
N ALA A 66 12.68 -8.70 8.98
CA ALA A 66 13.86 -9.46 8.56
C ALA A 66 13.53 -10.91 8.17
N THR A 67 12.66 -11.56 8.94
CA THR A 67 12.22 -12.95 8.70
C THR A 67 10.79 -13.05 8.19
N MET A 68 10.18 -11.95 7.74
CA MET A 68 8.78 -11.92 7.30
C MET A 68 8.57 -12.75 6.03
N LYS A 69 7.46 -13.50 5.99
CA LYS A 69 7.05 -14.32 4.84
C LYS A 69 5.60 -14.01 4.43
N PRO A 70 5.24 -14.16 3.15
CA PRO A 70 3.88 -13.87 2.68
C PRO A 70 2.79 -14.61 3.44
N LYS A 71 3.03 -15.88 3.77
CA LYS A 71 2.06 -16.72 4.50
C LYS A 71 1.64 -16.10 5.85
N SER A 72 2.54 -15.45 6.59
CA SER A 72 2.19 -14.81 7.87
C SER A 72 1.36 -13.55 7.66
N VAL A 73 1.68 -12.77 6.63
CA VAL A 73 0.92 -11.56 6.25
C VAL A 73 -0.48 -11.94 5.78
N LEU A 74 -0.61 -12.88 4.85
CA LEU A 74 -1.90 -13.36 4.35
C LEU A 74 -2.77 -13.99 5.45
N LYS A 75 -2.15 -14.68 6.42
CA LYS A 75 -2.87 -15.18 7.61
C LYS A 75 -3.43 -14.03 8.45
N LYS A 76 -2.64 -12.98 8.66
CA LYS A 76 -3.06 -11.78 9.39
C LYS A 76 -4.11 -10.96 8.64
N LEU A 77 -4.06 -10.92 7.30
CA LEU A 77 -5.01 -10.16 6.48
C LEU A 77 -6.46 -10.64 6.71
N ARG A 78 -6.63 -11.95 6.93
CA ARG A 78 -7.91 -12.58 7.28
C ARG A 78 -8.41 -12.26 8.70
N ASP A 79 -7.52 -11.86 9.60
CA ASP A 79 -7.87 -11.44 10.96
C ASP A 79 -8.37 -9.99 10.90
N LYS A 80 -9.69 -9.81 10.91
CA LYS A 80 -10.34 -8.49 10.84
C LYS A 80 -10.05 -7.60 12.05
N ARG A 81 -9.61 -8.16 13.18
CA ARG A 81 -9.29 -7.39 14.39
C ARG A 81 -7.89 -6.79 14.33
N PHE A 82 -6.97 -7.48 13.64
CA PHE A 82 -5.62 -6.99 13.46
C PHE A 82 -5.58 -5.88 12.42
N ALA A 83 -4.98 -4.73 12.76
CA ALA A 83 -4.97 -3.55 11.89
C ALA A 83 -6.38 -3.26 11.33
N ALA A 84 -7.34 -3.02 12.23
CA ALA A 84 -8.76 -2.91 11.90
C ALA A 84 -9.09 -1.77 10.93
N GLY A 85 -8.21 -0.76 10.83
CA GLY A 85 -8.33 0.34 9.86
C GLY A 85 -8.02 -0.06 8.42
N VAL A 86 -7.42 -1.23 8.18
CA VAL A 86 -7.06 -1.66 6.83
C VAL A 86 -8.28 -2.05 6.00
N GLU A 87 -8.40 -1.43 4.83
CA GLU A 87 -9.43 -1.73 3.86
C GLU A 87 -9.05 -2.97 3.02
N ARG A 88 -9.46 -4.16 3.47
CA ARG A 88 -9.11 -5.43 2.80
C ARG A 88 -9.64 -5.53 1.38
N ASP A 89 -10.80 -4.93 1.10
CA ASP A 89 -11.36 -4.90 -0.25
C ASP A 89 -10.47 -4.06 -1.18
N GLU A 90 -9.87 -2.99 -0.67
CA GLU A 90 -8.91 -2.15 -1.42
C GLU A 90 -7.62 -2.92 -1.74
N VAL A 91 -7.09 -3.69 -0.77
CA VAL A 91 -5.94 -4.57 -1.00
C VAL A 91 -6.19 -5.55 -2.16
N HIS A 92 -7.37 -6.18 -2.17
CA HIS A 92 -7.72 -7.13 -3.22
C HIS A 92 -7.98 -6.43 -4.56
N ALA A 93 -8.65 -5.29 -4.55
CA ALA A 93 -8.89 -4.48 -5.75
C ALA A 93 -7.58 -4.02 -6.39
N GLY A 94 -6.63 -3.53 -5.61
CA GLY A 94 -5.32 -3.11 -6.09
C GLY A 94 -4.55 -4.23 -6.78
N CYS A 95 -4.49 -5.42 -6.16
CA CYS A 95 -3.84 -6.58 -6.79
C CYS A 95 -4.53 -6.98 -8.11
N ALA A 96 -5.87 -6.96 -8.14
CA ALA A 96 -6.64 -7.27 -9.34
C ALA A 96 -6.44 -6.25 -10.46
N LEU A 97 -6.41 -4.95 -10.12
CA LEU A 97 -6.16 -3.85 -11.07
C LEU A 97 -4.76 -3.94 -11.69
N LEU A 98 -3.76 -4.29 -10.87
CA LEU A 98 -2.38 -4.46 -11.33
C LEU A 98 -2.17 -5.80 -12.06
N GLY A 99 -3.07 -6.77 -11.88
CA GLY A 99 -2.99 -8.09 -12.53
C GLY A 99 -1.98 -9.03 -11.88
N VAL A 100 -1.80 -8.93 -10.55
CA VAL A 100 -0.81 -9.72 -9.78
C VAL A 100 -1.49 -10.65 -8.78
N ASP A 101 -0.87 -11.80 -8.51
CA ASP A 101 -1.26 -12.64 -7.37
C ASP A 101 -0.90 -11.94 -6.06
N ILE A 102 -1.80 -12.00 -5.08
CA ILE A 102 -1.61 -11.31 -3.79
C ILE A 102 -0.43 -11.89 -3.00
N GLY A 103 -0.15 -13.19 -3.10
CA GLY A 103 0.98 -13.82 -2.42
C GLY A 103 2.31 -13.36 -3.00
N ASP A 104 2.41 -13.31 -4.32
CA ASP A 104 3.58 -12.81 -5.03
C ASP A 104 3.80 -11.32 -4.79
N HIS A 105 2.73 -10.52 -4.82
CA HIS A 105 2.81 -9.08 -4.54
C HIS A 105 3.22 -8.78 -3.08
N VAL A 106 2.70 -9.55 -2.12
CA VAL A 106 3.16 -9.47 -0.73
C VAL A 106 4.65 -9.81 -0.63
N GLN A 107 5.15 -10.83 -1.35
CA GLN A 107 6.57 -11.16 -1.35
C GLN A 107 7.40 -10.00 -1.90
N PHE A 108 6.98 -9.44 -3.04
CA PHE A 108 7.59 -8.28 -3.65
C PHE A 108 7.69 -7.10 -2.68
N LEU A 109 6.59 -6.73 -2.02
CA LEU A 109 6.58 -5.62 -1.06
C LEU A 109 7.44 -5.89 0.17
N ILE A 110 7.45 -7.12 0.70
CA ILE A 110 8.37 -7.48 1.79
C ILE A 110 9.82 -7.27 1.35
N ASP A 111 10.19 -7.73 0.16
CA ASP A 111 11.56 -7.63 -0.35
C ASP A 111 11.95 -6.19 -0.69
N ALA A 112 10.99 -5.35 -1.12
CA ALA A 112 11.21 -3.92 -1.34
C ALA A 112 11.41 -3.15 -0.02
N LEU A 113 10.66 -3.50 1.03
CA LEU A 113 10.74 -2.81 2.33
C LEU A 113 11.93 -3.29 3.19
N ARG A 114 12.36 -4.55 3.06
CA ARG A 114 13.38 -5.15 3.93
C ARG A 114 14.73 -4.41 3.92
N PRO A 115 15.29 -3.96 2.78
CA PRO A 115 16.53 -3.18 2.76
C PRO A 115 16.44 -1.86 3.55
N HIS A 116 15.24 -1.30 3.66
CA HIS A 116 14.95 -0.03 4.34
C HIS A 116 14.45 -0.21 5.78
N ALA A 117 14.58 -1.41 6.36
CA ALA A 117 13.99 -1.75 7.65
C ALA A 117 14.43 -0.82 8.79
N ALA A 118 15.68 -0.34 8.78
CA ALA A 118 16.17 0.58 9.81
C ALA A 118 15.52 1.96 9.69
N GLU A 119 15.46 2.52 8.48
CA GLU A 119 14.84 3.81 8.18
C GLU A 119 13.34 3.81 8.48
N LEU A 120 12.66 2.71 8.14
CA LEU A 120 11.22 2.55 8.32
C LEU A 120 10.81 2.09 9.74
N GLY A 121 11.77 1.85 10.64
CA GLY A 121 11.49 1.34 11.99
C GLY A 121 10.90 -0.08 12.01
N LEU A 122 11.21 -0.89 10.99
CA LEU A 122 10.72 -2.26 10.81
C LEU A 122 11.78 -3.33 11.15
N GLY A 123 12.96 -2.93 11.64
CA GLY A 123 14.01 -3.85 12.06
C GLY A 123 13.67 -4.65 13.33
N PRO A 124 14.53 -5.60 13.73
CA PRO A 124 14.42 -6.29 15.00
C PRO A 124 14.38 -5.32 16.19
N ARG A 125 13.67 -5.68 17.26
CA ARG A 125 13.58 -4.91 18.50
C ARG A 125 14.18 -5.65 19.68
#